data_AF-A0A534QFS6-F1
#
_entry.id   AF-A0A534QFS6-F1
#
_cell.length_a   1.000
_cell.length_b   1.000
_cell.length_c   1.000
_cell.angle_alpha   90.00
_cell.angle_beta   90.00
_cell.angle_gamma   90.00
#
_symmetry.space_group_name_H-M   'P 1'
#
loop_
_entity.id
_entity.type
_entity.pdbx_description
1 polymer ?
#
loop_
_entity_poly.entity_id
_entity_poly.type
_entity_poly.pdbx_seq_one_letter_code
_entity_poly.pdbx_strand_id
1 'polypeptide(L)'
;MGRRLKGKSMGFGDVGWSSRLATVVLLLATAQALAAPPDEGLIARITGLEPEVKAGVVKVSVPRTALTVTVDGVRMDPFQGLTSWAA
;
A
#
# COMPACT_ATOMS: atom_id res chain seq x y z
N MET A 1 62.83 12.12 16.35
CA MET A 1 61.92 11.73 15.25
C MET A 1 60.61 11.25 15.87
N GLY A 2 59.57 12.10 15.90
CA GLY A 2 58.30 11.75 16.53
C GLY A 2 57.18 12.66 16.00
N ARG A 3 56.47 12.18 14.97
CA ARG A 3 55.32 12.90 14.39
C ARG A 3 54.14 12.79 15.34
N ARG A 4 53.77 13.89 15.99
CA ARG A 4 52.52 13.98 16.77
C ARG A 4 51.33 14.08 15.80
N LEU A 5 50.46 13.08 15.81
CA LEU A 5 49.22 13.04 15.04
C LEU A 5 48.28 14.15 15.56
N LYS A 6 47.90 15.09 14.69
CA LYS A 6 46.88 16.11 14.98
C LYS A 6 45.52 15.42 15.04
N GLY A 7 44.98 15.26 16.25
CA GLY A 7 43.59 14.89 16.45
C GLY A 7 42.67 15.99 15.92
N LYS A 8 41.80 15.63 14.97
CA LYS A 8 40.75 16.51 14.45
C LYS A 8 39.71 16.67 15.56
N SER A 9 39.67 17.82 16.22
CA SER A 9 38.64 18.13 17.22
C SER A 9 37.30 18.26 16.50
N MET A 10 36.40 17.31 16.73
CA MET A 10 35.02 17.42 16.25
C MET A 10 34.29 18.42 17.15
N GLY A 11 33.84 19.53 16.57
CA GLY A 11 33.26 20.64 17.31
C GLY A 11 31.87 20.27 17.83
N PHE A 12 31.53 20.78 19.01
CA PHE A 12 30.22 20.62 19.67
C PHE A 12 29.02 21.06 18.79
N GLY A 13 29.25 21.83 17.73
CA GLY A 13 28.24 22.24 16.74
C GLY A 13 27.91 21.20 15.65
N ASP A 14 28.82 20.27 15.34
CA ASP A 14 28.63 19.28 14.26
C ASP A 14 27.69 18.14 14.69
N VAL A 15 27.68 17.84 16.00
CA VAL A 15 26.85 16.80 16.62
C VAL A 15 25.37 17.21 16.63
N GLY A 16 25.07 18.49 16.81
CA GLY A 16 23.69 18.97 16.96
C GLY A 16 22.84 18.89 15.70
N TRP A 17 23.41 19.12 14.52
CA TRP A 17 22.70 19.10 13.24
C TRP A 17 22.54 17.69 12.67
N SER A 18 23.63 16.92 12.70
CA SER A 18 23.66 15.53 12.22
C SER A 18 22.78 14.61 13.09
N SER A 19 22.79 14.79 14.42
CA SER A 19 21.92 14.02 15.31
C SER A 19 20.44 14.38 15.16
N ARG A 20 20.09 15.65 14.94
CA ARG A 20 18.68 16.05 14.72
C ARG A 20 18.15 15.54 13.39
N LEU A 21 18.94 15.59 12.32
CA LEU A 21 18.57 15.00 11.04
C LEU A 21 18.45 13.48 11.13
N ALA A 22 19.36 12.81 11.84
CA ALA A 22 19.28 11.37 12.07
C ALA A 22 18.02 11.00 12.86
N THR A 23 17.63 11.79 13.87
CA THR A 23 16.39 11.58 14.63
C THR A 23 15.14 11.82 13.78
N VAL A 24 15.12 12.84 12.92
CA VAL A 24 13.98 13.11 12.01
C VAL A 24 13.84 11.99 10.97
N VAL A 25 14.94 11.52 10.38
CA VAL A 25 14.91 10.39 9.44
C VAL A 25 14.44 9.10 10.11
N LEU A 26 14.87 8.84 11.37
CA LEU A 26 14.41 7.70 12.14
C LEU A 26 12.91 7.77 12.48
N LEU A 27 12.39 8.97 12.77
CA LEU A 27 10.95 9.20 13.03
C LEU A 27 10.09 9.11 11.76
N LEU A 28 10.59 9.51 10.59
CA LEU A 28 9.87 9.31 9.32
C LEU A 28 9.88 7.84 8.87
N ALA A 29 10.93 7.08 9.20
CA ALA A 29 11.05 5.67 8.80
C ALA A 29 10.08 4.74 9.54
N THR A 30 9.66 5.08 10.76
CA THR A 30 8.70 4.28 11.55
C THR A 30 7.23 4.58 11.23
N ALA A 31 6.94 5.59 10.40
CA ALA A 31 5.58 5.98 10.03
C ALA A 31 5.00 5.18 8.86
N GLN A 32 5.63 4.07 8.46
CA GLN A 32 5.01 3.13 7.53
C GLN A 32 3.83 2.48 8.26
N ALA A 33 2.65 3.06 8.08
CA ALA A 33 1.42 2.58 8.68
C ALA A 33 1.24 1.10 8.32
N LEU A 34 1.39 0.23 9.32
CA LEU A 34 0.99 -1.17 9.26
C LEU A 34 -0.54 -1.18 9.30
N ALA A 35 -1.18 -0.90 8.17
CA ALA A 35 -2.60 -1.16 8.03
C ALA A 35 -2.81 -2.66 8.22
N ALA A 36 -3.77 -3.03 9.07
CA ALA A 36 -4.16 -4.42 9.20
C ALA A 36 -4.61 -4.93 7.81
N PRO A 37 -4.29 -6.19 7.46
CA PRO A 37 -4.74 -6.76 6.21
C PRO A 37 -6.28 -6.77 6.15
N PRO A 38 -6.87 -6.61 4.96
CA PRO A 38 -8.32 -6.66 4.78
C PRO A 38 -8.87 -8.03 5.22
N ASP A 39 -9.98 -8.03 5.97
CA ASP A 39 -10.68 -9.24 6.39
C ASP A 39 -11.61 -9.73 5.27
N GLU A 40 -11.11 -10.67 4.47
CA GLU A 40 -11.83 -11.31 3.37
C GLU A 40 -13.15 -11.97 3.81
N GLY A 41 -13.20 -12.55 5.01
CA GLY A 41 -14.39 -13.21 5.53
C GLY A 41 -15.49 -12.23 5.90
N LEU A 42 -15.12 -11.10 6.53
CA LEU A 42 -16.04 -10.00 6.78
C LEU A 42 -16.54 -9.41 5.46
N ILE A 43 -15.63 -9.11 4.53
CA ILE A 43 -15.96 -8.54 3.21
C ILE A 43 -16.95 -9.46 2.46
N ALA A 44 -16.71 -10.77 2.43
CA ALA A 44 -17.61 -11.73 1.80
C ALA A 44 -19.00 -11.71 2.44
N ARG A 45 -19.07 -11.67 3.78
CA ARG A 45 -20.34 -11.64 4.52
C ARG A 45 -21.15 -10.37 4.27
N ILE A 46 -20.52 -9.20 4.25
CA ILE A 46 -21.24 -7.92 4.08
C ILE A 46 -21.63 -7.65 2.63
N THR A 47 -20.83 -8.12 1.67
CA THR A 47 -21.11 -7.93 0.24
C THR A 47 -22.00 -9.04 -0.32
N GLY A 48 -22.01 -10.22 0.29
CA GLY A 48 -22.63 -11.43 -0.26
C GLY A 48 -21.93 -11.95 -1.50
N LEU A 49 -20.70 -11.49 -1.77
CA LEU A 49 -19.91 -11.83 -2.96
C LEU A 49 -18.59 -12.47 -2.53
N GLU A 50 -18.17 -13.49 -3.26
CA GLU A 50 -16.88 -14.14 -3.04
C GLU A 50 -15.73 -13.23 -3.54
N PRO A 51 -14.80 -12.81 -2.68
CA PRO A 51 -13.68 -11.97 -3.08
C PRO A 51 -12.55 -12.76 -3.74
N GLU A 52 -11.82 -12.11 -4.65
CA GLU A 52 -10.54 -12.61 -5.18
C GLU A 52 -9.39 -12.08 -4.31
N VAL A 53 -8.63 -12.98 -3.69
CA VAL A 53 -7.51 -12.62 -2.80
C VAL A 53 -6.18 -12.89 -3.50
N LYS A 54 -5.38 -11.84 -3.73
CA LYS A 54 -4.05 -11.94 -4.33
C LYS A 54 -3.10 -10.89 -3.76
N ALA A 55 -1.91 -11.31 -3.35
CA ALA A 55 -0.84 -10.43 -2.87
C ALA A 55 -1.28 -9.42 -1.78
N GLY A 56 -2.15 -9.85 -0.85
CA GLY A 56 -2.67 -9.01 0.23
C GLY A 56 -3.81 -8.07 -0.18
N VAL A 57 -4.26 -8.12 -1.43
CA VAL A 57 -5.43 -7.39 -1.95
C VAL A 57 -6.64 -8.31 -1.95
N VAL A 58 -7.76 -7.81 -1.40
CA VAL A 58 -9.06 -8.50 -1.40
C VAL A 58 -9.98 -7.75 -2.35
N LYS A 59 -10.17 -8.28 -3.56
CA LYS A 59 -10.98 -7.63 -4.60
C LYS A 59 -12.37 -8.22 -4.65
N VAL A 60 -13.40 -7.38 -4.56
CA VAL A 60 -14.79 -7.77 -4.83
C VAL A 60 -15.21 -7.25 -6.20
N SER A 61 -15.87 -8.10 -7.00
CA SER A 61 -16.38 -7.73 -8.34
C SER A 61 -17.89 -7.88 -8.40
N VAL A 62 -18.58 -6.82 -8.84
CA VAL A 62 -20.04 -6.78 -8.97
C VAL A 62 -20.42 -6.74 -10.46
N PRO A 63 -21.06 -7.78 -11.01
CA PRO A 63 -21.57 -7.77 -12.38
C PRO A 63 -22.79 -6.87 -12.53
N ARG A 64 -22.88 -6.12 -13.63
CA ARG A 64 -24.04 -5.25 -13.95
C ARG A 64 -25.17 -6.03 -14.62
N THR A 65 -25.80 -6.94 -13.90
CA THR A 65 -26.87 -7.83 -14.42
C THR A 65 -28.16 -7.11 -14.83
N ALA A 66 -28.38 -5.88 -14.36
CA ALA A 66 -29.50 -5.05 -14.79
C ALA A 66 -29.38 -4.54 -16.24
N LEU A 67 -28.22 -4.69 -16.88
CA LEU A 67 -27.99 -4.25 -18.25
C LEU A 67 -28.16 -5.42 -19.22
N THR A 68 -28.99 -5.21 -20.23
CA THR A 68 -29.07 -6.09 -21.39
C THR A 68 -28.23 -5.48 -22.51
N VAL A 69 -27.04 -6.04 -22.73
CA VAL A 69 -26.11 -5.59 -23.78
C VAL A 69 -25.99 -6.66 -24.86
N THR A 70 -25.98 -6.19 -26.11
CA THR A 70 -25.79 -7.00 -27.32
C THR A 70 -24.69 -6.36 -28.15
N VAL A 71 -23.72 -7.16 -28.61
CA VAL A 71 -22.62 -6.73 -29.48
C VAL A 71 -22.68 -7.57 -30.74
N ASP A 72 -22.78 -6.93 -31.91
CA ASP A 72 -22.89 -7.60 -33.22
C ASP A 72 -23.99 -8.70 -33.28
N GLY A 73 -25.11 -8.44 -32.61
CA GLY A 73 -26.24 -9.37 -32.54
C GLY A 73 -26.09 -10.49 -31.50
N VAL A 74 -24.96 -10.58 -30.79
CA VAL A 74 -24.73 -11.59 -29.74
C VAL A 74 -24.94 -10.98 -28.36
N ARG A 75 -25.70 -11.68 -27.50
CA ARG A 75 -25.88 -11.30 -26.09
C ARG A 75 -24.55 -11.39 -25.35
N MET A 76 -24.13 -10.29 -24.74
CA MET A 76 -22.93 -10.24 -23.90
C MET A 76 -23.33 -10.44 -22.43
N ASP A 77 -22.61 -11.31 -21.73
CA ASP A 77 -22.81 -11.48 -20.29
C ASP A 77 -22.04 -10.41 -19.51
N PRO A 78 -22.60 -9.86 -18.41
CA PRO A 78 -21.98 -8.75 -17.69
C PRO A 78 -20.57 -9.02 -17.16
N PHE A 79 -20.25 -10.27 -16.80
CA PHE A 79 -18.93 -10.64 -16.28
C PHE A 79 -17.81 -10.53 -17.34
N GLN A 80 -18.15 -10.40 -18.63
CA GLN A 80 -17.20 -10.28 -19.74
C GLN A 80 -16.61 -8.85 -19.91
N GLY A 81 -16.86 -7.94 -18.96
CA GLY A 81 -16.28 -6.59 -18.98
C GLY A 81 -17.18 -5.48 -18.42
N LEU A 82 -18.42 -5.79 -18.02
CA LEU A 82 -19.39 -4.85 -17.46
C LEU A 82 -19.49 -5.05 -15.95
N THR A 83 -18.35 -4.98 -15.26
CA THR A 83 -18.25 -5.14 -13.82
C THR A 83 -17.73 -3.86 -13.17
N SER A 84 -18.14 -3.61 -11.92
CA SER A 84 -17.48 -2.65 -11.04
C SER A 84 -16.75 -3.39 -9.93
N TRP A 85 -15.62 -2.84 -9.46
CA TRP A 85 -14.79 -3.50 -8.46
C TRP A 85 -14.36 -2.54 -7.34
N ALA A 86 -14.03 -3.12 -6.19
CA ALA A 86 -13.40 -2.46 -5.05
C ALA A 86 -12.29 -3.39 -4.50
N ALA A 87 -11.17 -2.81 -4.07
CA ALA A 87 -9.97 -3.53 -3.62
C ALA A 87 -9.17 -2.68 -2.63
#